data_AF-A0A3M7NVV4-F1
#
_entry.id   AF-A0A3M7NVV4-F1
#
_cell.length_a   1.000
_cell.length_b   1.000
_cell.length_c   1.000
_cell.angle_alpha   90.00
_cell.angle_beta   90.00
_cell.angle_gamma   90.00
#
_symmetry.space_group_name_H-M   'P 1'
#
loop_
_entity.id
_entity.type
_entity.pdbx_description
1 polymer ?
#
loop_
_entity_poly.entity_id
_entity_poly.type
_entity_poly.pdbx_seq_one_letter_code
_entity_poly.pdbx_strand_id
1 'polypeptide(L)'
;MGWTQKQFTLPPQSRGSYLITDHVVSHLPELRTYKVGLLHLFVQHTSCALSLNENWDTDVRADMSDALDRIVPEEGTATGTGKGKVVEYRHSCEGPDDMPAHVKSALIGASVSVPIKDGRLLTGTWQGICAGIVHIVLFSFKSSVDAAAINQVCDQMVALKDKCVHPTSSKPYIKSLTGGLDNSPEGVQGGITHAFVVLFHTDEDRDYYVNDDPVHSAFKKLADKVVDKVQVIDFAPAVFH
;
A
#
# COMPACT_ATOMS: atom_id res chain seq x y z
N MET A 1 16.39 4.51 -35.71
CA MET A 1 15.94 4.52 -34.30
C MET A 1 14.51 4.04 -34.31
N GLY A 2 14.21 2.95 -33.59
CA GLY A 2 12.86 2.40 -33.49
C GLY A 2 12.21 2.78 -32.17
N TRP A 3 10.91 3.05 -32.20
CA TRP A 3 10.08 3.09 -31.00
C TRP A 3 9.73 1.65 -30.62
N THR A 4 9.94 1.28 -29.36
CA THR A 4 9.38 0.03 -28.81
C THR A 4 8.12 0.39 -28.04
N GLN A 5 7.01 -0.27 -28.36
CA GLN A 5 5.77 -0.20 -27.59
C GLN A 5 5.56 -1.56 -26.92
N LYS A 6 5.22 -1.54 -25.63
CA LYS A 6 4.91 -2.73 -24.85
C LYS A 6 3.73 -2.45 -23.94
N GLN A 7 2.78 -3.38 -23.91
CA GLN A 7 1.70 -3.40 -22.93
C GLN A 7 2.05 -4.41 -21.85
N PHE A 8 1.83 -4.03 -20.60
CA PHE A 8 1.91 -4.90 -19.44
C PHE A 8 0.83 -4.48 -18.45
N THR A 9 0.44 -5.42 -17.59
CA THR A 9 -0.57 -5.20 -16.56
C THR A 9 0.16 -5.04 -15.23
N LEU A 10 -0.14 -3.98 -14.50
CA LEU A 10 0.21 -3.90 -13.09
C LEU A 10 -0.71 -4.85 -12.32
N PRO A 11 -0.24 -5.55 -11.27
CA PRO A 11 -1.15 -6.25 -10.36
C PRO A 11 -2.25 -5.29 -9.89
N PRO A 12 -3.48 -5.75 -9.60
CA PRO A 12 -4.53 -4.90 -9.08
C PRO A 12 -4.05 -4.28 -7.78
N GLN A 13 -4.23 -2.96 -7.63
CA GLN A 13 -3.78 -2.24 -6.46
C GLN A 13 -4.90 -1.48 -5.82
N SER A 14 -4.68 -1.21 -4.55
CA SER A 14 -5.61 -0.47 -3.72
C SER A 14 -5.64 1.03 -4.04
N ARG A 15 -6.63 1.76 -3.49
CA ARG A 15 -6.61 3.24 -3.51
C ARG A 15 -5.49 3.76 -2.62
N GLY A 16 -4.58 4.51 -3.24
CA GLY A 16 -3.48 5.21 -2.57
C GLY A 16 -2.36 5.59 -3.55
N SER A 17 -1.25 6.09 -3.00
CA SER A 17 0.00 6.34 -3.72
C SER A 17 1.10 5.40 -3.20
N TYR A 18 1.93 4.82 -4.08
CA TYR A 18 2.86 3.75 -3.70
C TYR A 18 4.12 3.74 -4.61
N LEU A 19 4.62 2.58 -5.11
CA LEU A 19 5.75 2.55 -6.06
C LEU A 19 5.73 1.41 -7.10
N ILE A 20 5.78 1.73 -8.41
CA ILE A 20 5.93 0.84 -9.57
C ILE A 20 7.20 1.08 -10.40
N THR A 21 8.14 1.95 -10.01
CA THR A 21 9.36 2.20 -10.81
C THR A 21 10.06 0.91 -11.22
N ASP A 22 10.22 -0.03 -10.28
CA ASP A 22 10.87 -1.32 -10.52
C ASP A 22 10.00 -2.28 -11.34
N HIS A 23 8.67 -2.24 -11.19
CA HIS A 23 7.73 -2.97 -12.05
C HIS A 23 7.80 -2.48 -13.51
N VAL A 24 7.91 -1.18 -13.73
CA VAL A 24 8.09 -0.59 -15.07
C VAL A 24 9.42 -1.06 -15.67
N VAL A 25 10.51 -0.96 -14.92
CA VAL A 25 11.85 -1.31 -15.43
C VAL A 25 12.00 -2.82 -15.65
N SER A 26 11.42 -3.67 -14.82
CA SER A 26 11.45 -5.14 -15.00
C SER A 26 10.71 -5.58 -16.28
N HIS A 27 9.63 -4.86 -16.64
CA HIS A 27 8.90 -5.09 -17.88
C HIS A 27 9.59 -4.52 -19.12
N LEU A 28 10.66 -3.71 -18.99
CA LEU A 28 11.34 -3.05 -20.12
C LEU A 28 12.84 -3.45 -20.21
N PRO A 29 13.19 -4.73 -20.39
CA PRO A 29 14.59 -5.15 -20.56
C PRO A 29 15.28 -4.47 -21.77
N GLU A 30 14.52 -4.12 -22.81
CA GLU A 30 14.97 -3.37 -23.97
C GLU A 30 15.53 -1.98 -23.63
N LEU A 31 15.18 -1.41 -22.47
CA LEU A 31 15.67 -0.11 -21.99
C LEU A 31 17.20 -0.03 -22.08
N ARG A 32 17.89 -1.12 -21.75
CA ARG A 32 19.36 -1.26 -21.78
C ARG A 32 19.99 -1.04 -23.16
N THR A 33 19.21 -1.16 -24.24
CA THR A 33 19.68 -0.96 -25.62
C THR A 33 19.64 0.52 -26.06
N TYR A 34 18.91 1.36 -25.33
CA TYR A 34 18.72 2.77 -25.68
C TYR A 34 19.80 3.67 -25.04
N LYS A 35 20.61 4.31 -25.88
CA LYS A 35 21.58 5.32 -25.43
C LYS A 35 20.92 6.65 -25.07
N VAL A 36 19.92 7.08 -25.85
CA VAL A 36 19.06 8.25 -25.61
C VAL A 36 17.65 7.89 -26.08
N GLY A 37 16.63 8.30 -25.34
CA GLY A 37 15.23 8.07 -25.70
C GLY A 37 14.26 8.76 -24.74
N LEU A 38 12.98 8.42 -24.87
CA LEU A 38 11.90 8.85 -23.98
C LEU A 38 11.04 7.63 -23.66
N LEU A 39 10.88 7.31 -22.37
CA LEU A 39 9.83 6.43 -21.91
C LEU A 39 8.56 7.26 -21.80
N HIS A 40 7.50 6.85 -22.49
CA HIS A 40 6.16 7.37 -22.26
C HIS A 40 5.30 6.23 -21.68
N LEU A 41 4.77 6.42 -20.48
CA LEU A 41 3.81 5.52 -19.85
C LEU A 41 2.43 6.16 -19.90
N PHE A 42 1.44 5.37 -20.31
CA PHE A 42 0.03 5.74 -20.33
C PHE A 42 -0.77 4.64 -19.62
N VAL A 43 -1.51 4.99 -18.56
CA VAL A 43 -2.42 4.04 -17.89
C VAL A 43 -3.76 4.03 -18.61
N GLN A 44 -4.22 2.83 -19.00
CA GLN A 44 -5.47 2.65 -19.75
C GLN A 44 -6.70 2.58 -18.82
N HIS A 45 -6.75 3.44 -17.82
CA HIS A 45 -7.85 3.54 -16.84
C HIS A 45 -8.18 5.02 -16.58
N THR A 46 -9.46 5.31 -16.37
CA THR A 46 -9.98 6.66 -16.10
C THR A 46 -10.05 7.01 -14.60
N SER A 47 -9.89 6.03 -13.72
CA SER A 47 -9.91 6.16 -12.25
C SER A 47 -8.53 5.98 -11.60
N CYS A 48 -7.49 5.77 -12.42
CA CYS A 48 -6.09 5.64 -11.99
C CYS A 48 -5.22 6.72 -12.68
N ALA A 49 -4.09 7.08 -12.08
CA ALA A 49 -3.19 8.09 -12.62
C ALA A 49 -1.73 7.76 -12.36
N LEU A 50 -0.84 8.42 -13.12
CA LEU A 50 0.61 8.26 -13.02
C LEU A 50 1.24 9.60 -12.65
N SER A 51 2.08 9.60 -11.62
CA SER A 51 2.86 10.76 -11.19
C SER A 51 4.35 10.42 -11.10
N LEU A 52 5.18 11.47 -11.14
CA LEU A 52 6.58 11.41 -10.74
C LEU A 52 6.70 12.17 -9.43
N ASN A 53 7.04 11.48 -8.34
CA ASN A 53 7.16 12.11 -7.02
C ASN A 53 8.30 11.49 -6.21
N GLU A 54 8.48 11.97 -4.98
CA GLU A 54 9.47 11.43 -4.05
C GLU A 54 9.23 9.94 -3.73
N ASN A 55 10.33 9.18 -3.77
CA ASN A 55 10.39 7.74 -3.56
C ASN A 55 11.12 7.36 -2.26
N TRP A 56 11.89 8.28 -1.69
CA TRP A 56 12.69 8.01 -0.49
C TRP A 56 11.81 7.83 0.74
N ASP A 57 10.93 8.79 1.00
CA ASP A 57 10.04 8.77 2.15
C ASP A 57 8.73 7.98 1.87
N THR A 58 8.25 7.24 2.88
CA THR A 58 6.90 6.67 2.89
C THR A 58 5.84 7.73 3.08
N ASP A 59 6.16 8.76 3.85
CA ASP A 59 5.17 9.69 4.39
C ASP A 59 4.70 10.63 3.27
N VAL A 60 5.55 10.99 2.31
CA VAL A 60 5.15 11.71 1.09
C VAL A 60 4.06 10.96 0.31
N ARG A 61 4.03 9.63 0.35
CA ARG A 61 3.00 8.84 -0.35
C ARG A 61 1.68 8.78 0.43
N ALA A 62 1.75 8.77 1.76
CA ALA A 62 0.59 8.93 2.62
C ALA A 62 0.01 10.35 2.46
N ASP A 63 0.84 11.39 2.65
CA ASP A 63 0.50 12.81 2.50
C ASP A 63 -0.11 13.14 1.15
N MET A 64 0.40 12.56 0.05
CA MET A 64 -0.20 12.73 -1.27
C MET A 64 -1.61 12.13 -1.36
N SER A 65 -1.82 10.96 -0.78
CA SER A 65 -3.13 10.30 -0.76
C SER A 65 -4.13 11.11 0.07
N ASP A 66 -3.72 11.47 1.29
CA ASP A 66 -4.42 12.37 2.20
C ASP A 66 -4.73 13.76 1.59
N ALA A 67 -3.80 14.35 0.84
CA ALA A 67 -3.99 15.63 0.17
C ALA A 67 -5.00 15.53 -0.97
N LEU A 68 -4.92 14.47 -1.79
CA LEU A 68 -5.89 14.19 -2.84
C LEU A 68 -7.30 13.96 -2.26
N ASP A 69 -7.39 13.33 -1.08
CA ASP A 69 -8.65 13.11 -0.38
C ASP A 69 -9.24 14.39 0.21
N ARG A 70 -8.40 15.34 0.66
CA ARG A 70 -8.82 16.68 1.08
C ARG A 70 -9.24 17.57 -0.09
N ILE A 71 -8.63 17.41 -1.27
CA ILE A 71 -8.98 18.14 -2.50
C ILE A 71 -10.25 17.56 -3.14
N VAL A 72 -10.41 16.24 -3.09
CA VAL A 72 -11.50 15.48 -3.71
C VAL A 72 -12.02 14.44 -2.69
N PRO A 73 -12.88 14.86 -1.74
CA PRO A 73 -13.49 13.95 -0.77
C PRO A 73 -14.49 13.00 -1.45
N GLU A 74 -14.75 11.86 -0.81
CA GLU A 74 -15.72 10.85 -1.26
C GLU A 74 -17.14 11.21 -0.83
N GLU A 75 -17.33 11.41 0.48
CA GLU A 75 -18.55 11.97 1.05
C GLU A 75 -18.22 13.08 2.06
N GLY A 76 -19.11 14.06 2.17
CA GLY A 76 -19.01 15.09 3.20
C GLY A 76 -18.38 16.42 2.76
N THR A 77 -18.17 17.29 3.74
CA THR A 77 -18.06 18.74 3.54
C THR A 77 -16.71 19.20 3.02
N ALA A 78 -16.68 19.98 1.94
CA ALA A 78 -15.51 20.77 1.57
C ALA A 78 -15.19 21.81 2.67
N THR A 79 -14.22 21.52 3.54
CA THR A 79 -13.94 22.28 4.77
C THR A 79 -12.64 23.06 4.73
N GLY A 80 -12.68 24.20 4.04
CA GLY A 80 -11.86 25.36 4.42
C GLY A 80 -12.48 26.22 5.54
N THR A 81 -13.77 26.03 5.87
CA THR A 81 -14.56 27.03 6.62
C THR A 81 -15.56 26.48 7.66
N GLY A 82 -15.59 25.16 7.91
CA GLY A 82 -16.46 24.56 8.94
C GLY A 82 -17.97 24.69 8.71
N LYS A 83 -18.41 25.17 7.54
CA LYS A 83 -19.82 25.27 7.11
C LYS A 83 -19.92 24.94 5.61
N GLY A 84 -19.73 23.67 5.27
CA GLY A 84 -19.76 23.17 3.89
C GLY A 84 -21.04 22.41 3.57
N LYS A 85 -21.47 22.48 2.30
CA LYS A 85 -22.50 21.59 1.73
C LYS A 85 -21.87 20.20 1.52
N VAL A 86 -22.66 19.13 1.63
CA VAL A 86 -22.24 17.78 1.19
C VAL A 86 -21.89 17.85 -0.30
N VAL A 87 -20.73 17.29 -0.68
CA VAL A 87 -20.34 17.17 -2.09
C VAL A 87 -21.07 15.96 -2.68
N GLU A 88 -22.21 16.20 -3.31
CA GLU A 88 -22.94 15.18 -4.08
C GLU A 88 -22.39 15.13 -5.51
N TYR A 89 -21.66 14.07 -5.84
CA TYR A 89 -21.32 13.76 -7.22
C TYR A 89 -22.55 13.21 -7.96
N ARG A 90 -22.74 13.63 -9.21
CA ARG A 90 -23.84 13.12 -10.06
C ARG A 90 -23.56 11.74 -10.67
N HIS A 91 -22.31 11.31 -10.61
CA HIS A 91 -21.82 10.02 -11.04
C HIS A 91 -21.43 9.27 -9.76
N SER A 92 -22.09 8.15 -9.54
CA SER A 92 -21.99 7.32 -8.33
C SER A 92 -22.56 5.93 -8.63
N CYS A 93 -22.43 5.48 -9.89
CA CYS A 93 -23.05 4.24 -10.35
C CYS A 93 -22.17 3.02 -10.06
N GLU A 94 -20.88 3.23 -9.80
CA GLU A 94 -19.93 2.17 -9.45
C GLU A 94 -19.56 2.18 -7.95
N GLY A 95 -19.81 3.30 -7.24
CA GLY A 95 -19.59 3.45 -5.80
C GLY A 95 -19.61 4.90 -5.32
N PRO A 96 -19.39 5.17 -4.02
CA PRO A 96 -19.14 6.52 -3.50
C PRO A 96 -17.72 7.04 -3.83
N ASP A 97 -16.80 6.16 -4.19
CA ASP A 97 -15.39 6.40 -4.54
C ASP A 97 -15.15 6.63 -6.05
N ASP A 98 -16.06 6.12 -6.88
CA ASP A 98 -16.21 6.28 -8.35
C ASP A 98 -15.77 7.67 -8.90
N MET A 99 -16.62 8.69 -8.74
CA MET A 99 -16.32 10.03 -9.26
C MET A 99 -15.12 10.70 -8.55
N PRO A 100 -14.90 10.56 -7.23
CA PRO A 100 -13.65 10.98 -6.59
C PRO A 100 -12.39 10.44 -7.28
N ALA A 101 -12.35 9.15 -7.61
CA ALA A 101 -11.22 8.53 -8.31
C ALA A 101 -11.03 9.12 -9.72
N HIS A 102 -12.13 9.37 -10.45
CA HIS A 102 -12.10 10.05 -11.74
C HIS A 102 -11.57 11.48 -11.67
N VAL A 103 -11.97 12.29 -10.68
CA VAL A 103 -11.45 13.66 -10.51
C VAL A 103 -9.98 13.63 -10.09
N LYS A 104 -9.57 12.75 -9.17
CA LYS A 104 -8.15 12.57 -8.77
C LYS A 104 -7.29 12.16 -9.96
N SER A 105 -7.77 11.23 -10.80
CA SER A 105 -7.09 10.82 -12.03
C SER A 105 -6.92 11.99 -13.00
N ALA A 106 -7.98 12.77 -13.23
CA ALA A 106 -7.95 13.92 -14.13
C ALA A 106 -7.02 15.06 -13.65
N LEU A 107 -6.88 15.25 -12.33
CA LEU A 107 -5.97 16.25 -11.74
C LEU A 107 -4.48 15.87 -11.86
N ILE A 108 -4.14 14.58 -11.76
CA ILE A 108 -2.76 14.09 -11.84
C ILE A 108 -2.34 13.82 -13.28
N GLY A 109 -3.23 13.21 -14.06
CA GLY A 109 -3.01 12.79 -15.44
C GLY A 109 -2.75 11.29 -15.59
N ALA A 110 -3.23 10.73 -16.71
CA ALA A 110 -3.09 9.31 -17.05
C ALA A 110 -1.70 8.94 -17.65
N SER A 111 -0.72 9.84 -17.65
CA SER A 111 0.57 9.58 -18.30
C SER A 111 1.75 10.32 -17.71
N VAL A 112 2.92 9.67 -17.72
CA VAL A 112 4.21 10.28 -17.40
C VAL A 112 5.22 10.02 -18.52
N SER A 113 6.10 10.99 -18.75
CA SER A 113 7.16 10.91 -19.75
C SER A 113 8.52 11.11 -19.07
N VAL A 114 9.39 10.11 -19.13
CA VAL A 114 10.69 10.06 -18.44
C VAL A 114 11.81 9.94 -19.47
N PRO A 115 12.82 10.83 -19.51
CA PRO A 115 13.93 10.69 -20.45
C PRO A 115 14.73 9.42 -20.18
N ILE A 116 15.30 8.83 -21.24
CA ILE A 116 16.18 7.65 -21.16
C ILE A 116 17.59 8.08 -21.51
N LYS A 117 18.58 7.65 -20.71
CA LYS A 117 20.00 7.86 -20.98
C LYS A 117 20.82 6.63 -20.58
N ASP A 118 21.72 6.22 -21.47
CA ASP A 118 22.72 5.15 -21.26
C ASP A 118 22.12 3.88 -20.62
N GLY A 119 20.98 3.43 -21.16
CA GLY A 119 20.29 2.22 -20.74
C GLY A 119 19.42 2.32 -19.48
N ARG A 120 19.15 3.54 -18.98
CA ARG A 120 18.44 3.81 -17.73
C ARG A 120 17.41 4.93 -17.85
N LEU A 121 16.42 4.93 -16.96
CA LEU A 121 15.55 6.09 -16.75
C LEU A 121 16.36 7.21 -16.12
N LEU A 122 16.25 8.42 -16.67
CA LEU A 122 16.94 9.62 -16.19
C LEU A 122 16.05 10.35 -15.17
N THR A 123 15.74 9.67 -14.07
CA THR A 123 15.07 10.25 -12.90
C THR A 123 16.07 11.03 -12.03
N GLY A 124 15.59 12.06 -11.33
CA GLY A 124 16.35 12.63 -10.21
C GLY A 124 16.50 11.62 -9.07
N THR A 125 17.49 11.84 -8.18
CA THR A 125 17.87 10.93 -7.09
C THR A 125 16.69 10.38 -6.29
N TRP A 126 15.67 11.21 -6.09
CA TRP A 126 14.50 10.88 -5.28
C TRP A 126 13.23 10.56 -6.08
N GLN A 127 13.24 10.60 -7.42
CA GLN A 127 12.02 10.47 -8.23
C GLN A 127 11.63 9.01 -8.54
N GLY A 128 10.34 8.69 -8.39
CA GLY A 128 9.72 7.40 -8.76
C GLY A 128 8.25 7.49 -9.20
N ILE A 129 7.64 6.34 -9.52
CA ILE A 129 6.30 6.13 -10.14
C ILE A 129 5.47 5.18 -9.22
N CYS A 130 4.11 5.13 -9.14
CA CYS A 130 3.30 4.61 -7.97
C CYS A 130 2.19 3.47 -8.12
N ALA A 131 2.10 2.40 -7.26
CA ALA A 131 0.96 1.41 -6.98
C ALA A 131 1.21 0.28 -5.84
N GLY A 132 0.25 -0.25 -5.00
CA GLY A 132 0.50 -1.23 -3.85
C GLY A 132 -0.68 -1.81 -2.91
N ILE A 133 -0.37 -2.69 -1.89
CA ILE A 133 -1.26 -3.70 -1.13
C ILE A 133 -1.21 -3.64 0.45
N VAL A 134 -2.20 -4.20 1.22
CA VAL A 134 -2.30 -4.26 2.73
C VAL A 134 -2.72 -5.64 3.34
N HIS A 135 -2.19 -6.00 4.53
CA HIS A 135 -2.61 -7.16 5.39
C HIS A 135 -2.84 -6.71 6.86
N ILE A 136 -3.97 -7.03 7.49
CA ILE A 136 -4.29 -6.65 8.88
C ILE A 136 -4.47 -7.86 9.79
N VAL A 137 -3.93 -7.78 11.01
CA VAL A 137 -4.08 -8.78 12.07
C VAL A 137 -4.61 -8.11 13.34
N LEU A 138 -5.68 -8.67 13.91
CA LEU A 138 -6.37 -8.17 15.10
C LEU A 138 -6.30 -9.22 16.21
N PHE A 139 -6.00 -8.81 17.44
CA PHE A 139 -5.90 -9.70 18.61
C PHE A 139 -6.82 -9.29 19.77
N SER A 140 -7.31 -10.29 20.48
CA SER A 140 -7.71 -10.20 21.90
C SER A 140 -6.84 -11.15 22.74
N PHE A 141 -6.68 -10.87 24.02
CA PHE A 141 -5.82 -11.67 24.91
C PHE A 141 -6.63 -12.37 26.00
N LYS A 142 -6.16 -13.55 26.42
CA LYS A 142 -6.83 -14.36 27.46
C LYS A 142 -6.83 -13.61 28.79
N SER A 143 -7.95 -13.60 29.50
CA SER A 143 -8.12 -12.85 30.76
C SER A 143 -7.19 -13.29 31.91
N SER A 144 -6.56 -14.46 31.80
CA SER A 144 -5.59 -15.00 32.77
C SER A 144 -4.14 -14.57 32.51
N VAL A 145 -3.89 -13.73 31.49
CA VAL A 145 -2.55 -13.35 31.04
C VAL A 145 -2.17 -11.97 31.60
N ASP A 146 -0.94 -11.82 32.07
CA ASP A 146 -0.42 -10.54 32.54
C ASP A 146 0.03 -9.61 31.41
N ALA A 147 0.16 -8.31 31.72
CA ALA A 147 0.56 -7.29 30.76
C ALA A 147 1.98 -7.49 30.20
N ALA A 148 2.88 -8.18 30.90
CA ALA A 148 4.24 -8.41 30.41
C ALA A 148 4.25 -9.45 29.28
N ALA A 149 3.46 -10.51 29.41
CA ALA A 149 3.26 -11.50 28.36
C ALA A 149 2.53 -10.93 27.13
N ILE A 150 1.57 -10.01 27.32
CA ILE A 150 0.91 -9.26 26.24
C ILE A 150 1.94 -8.41 25.48
N ASN A 151 2.68 -7.54 26.20
CA ASN A 151 3.69 -6.69 25.60
C ASN A 151 4.76 -7.50 24.85
N GLN A 152 5.22 -8.62 25.41
CA GLN A 152 6.18 -9.52 24.76
C GLN A 152 5.68 -10.07 23.41
N VAL A 153 4.37 -10.32 23.25
CA VAL A 153 3.78 -10.74 21.96
C VAL A 153 3.68 -9.56 21.01
N CYS A 154 3.23 -8.39 21.47
CA CYS A 154 3.15 -7.18 20.64
C CYS A 154 4.53 -6.75 20.11
N ASP A 155 5.56 -6.73 20.96
CA ASP A 155 6.94 -6.40 20.57
C ASP A 155 7.50 -7.40 19.54
N GLN A 156 7.18 -8.69 19.70
CA GLN A 156 7.60 -9.70 18.74
C GLN A 156 6.86 -9.62 17.41
N MET A 157 5.57 -9.26 17.42
CA MET A 157 4.78 -9.01 16.21
C MET A 157 5.41 -7.87 15.40
N VAL A 158 5.70 -6.72 16.03
CA VAL A 158 6.32 -5.57 15.34
C VAL A 158 7.73 -5.92 14.84
N ALA A 159 8.50 -6.67 15.62
CA ALA A 159 9.83 -7.13 15.23
C ALA A 159 9.84 -8.15 14.07
N LEU A 160 8.70 -8.69 13.61
CA LEU A 160 8.65 -9.53 12.42
C LEU A 160 9.15 -8.79 11.18
N LYS A 161 8.90 -7.47 11.09
CA LYS A 161 9.34 -6.62 9.97
C LYS A 161 10.80 -6.87 9.58
N ASP A 162 11.69 -6.87 10.57
CA ASP A 162 13.14 -6.95 10.37
C ASP A 162 13.67 -8.39 10.49
N LYS A 163 12.87 -9.33 11.03
CA LYS A 163 13.27 -10.74 11.27
C LYS A 163 12.78 -11.71 10.19
N CYS A 164 11.64 -11.44 9.56
CA CYS A 164 11.16 -12.21 8.41
C CYS A 164 11.99 -11.80 7.18
N VAL A 165 12.89 -12.70 6.76
CA VAL A 165 13.83 -12.48 5.66
C VAL A 165 13.63 -13.50 4.55
N HIS A 166 13.72 -13.04 3.30
CA HIS A 166 13.42 -13.87 2.14
C HIS A 166 14.50 -14.95 1.97
N PRO A 167 14.13 -16.24 1.80
CA PRO A 167 15.04 -17.38 1.97
C PRO A 167 16.25 -17.37 1.02
N THR A 168 16.09 -16.80 -0.17
CA THR A 168 17.15 -16.73 -1.20
C THR A 168 18.05 -15.50 -1.09
N SER A 169 17.60 -14.41 -0.46
CA SER A 169 18.30 -13.12 -0.45
C SER A 169 18.78 -12.68 0.93
N SER A 170 18.26 -13.32 2.00
CA SER A 170 18.51 -12.99 3.40
C SER A 170 18.22 -11.54 3.77
N LYS A 171 17.35 -10.86 3.02
CA LYS A 171 16.89 -9.48 3.28
C LYS A 171 15.45 -9.49 3.81
N PRO A 172 15.08 -8.54 4.68
CA PRO A 172 13.70 -8.29 5.04
C PRO A 172 12.83 -8.06 3.81
N TYR A 173 11.63 -8.65 3.79
CA TYR A 173 10.66 -8.52 2.69
C TYR A 173 9.30 -7.95 3.15
N ILE A 174 9.11 -7.78 4.47
CA ILE A 174 8.01 -6.98 5.01
C ILE A 174 8.37 -5.50 4.85
N LYS A 175 7.62 -4.80 4.01
CA LYS A 175 7.83 -3.39 3.67
C LYS A 175 7.66 -2.48 4.88
N SER A 176 6.60 -2.71 5.66
CA SER A 176 6.36 -2.04 6.93
C SER A 176 5.45 -2.87 7.82
N LEU A 177 5.62 -2.72 9.13
CA LEU A 177 4.73 -3.30 10.13
C LEU A 177 4.53 -2.26 11.24
N THR A 178 3.27 -2.02 11.60
CA THR A 178 2.89 -1.16 12.72
C THR A 178 1.74 -1.80 13.48
N GLY A 179 1.49 -1.35 14.71
CA GLY A 179 0.34 -1.80 15.49
C GLY A 179 0.26 -1.13 16.85
N GLY A 180 -0.85 -1.35 17.56
CA GLY A 180 -1.10 -0.72 18.85
C GLY A 180 -2.34 -1.25 19.55
N LEU A 181 -2.55 -0.73 20.76
CA LEU A 181 -3.77 -0.91 21.54
C LEU A 181 -4.91 -0.10 20.90
N ASP A 182 -6.10 -0.68 20.85
CA ASP A 182 -7.31 0.01 20.45
C ASP A 182 -7.62 1.21 21.38
N ASN A 183 -8.07 2.30 20.76
CA ASN A 183 -8.50 3.52 21.43
C ASN A 183 -9.84 4.04 20.89
N SER A 184 -10.56 3.25 20.09
CA SER A 184 -11.81 3.70 19.46
C SER A 184 -12.93 3.87 20.51
N PRO A 185 -13.63 5.02 20.53
CA PRO A 185 -14.72 5.28 21.45
C PRO A 185 -16.03 4.55 21.07
N GLU A 186 -16.08 3.86 19.93
CA GLU A 186 -17.33 3.32 19.35
C GLU A 186 -17.85 2.05 20.05
N GLY A 187 -17.00 1.32 20.78
CA GLY A 187 -17.43 0.17 21.60
C GLY A 187 -17.83 -1.10 20.83
N VAL A 188 -17.61 -1.14 19.51
CA VAL A 188 -18.01 -2.24 18.61
C VAL A 188 -16.91 -3.27 18.32
N GLN A 189 -15.79 -3.24 19.04
CA GLN A 189 -14.58 -4.04 18.77
C GLN A 189 -14.76 -5.57 18.92
N GLY A 190 -15.87 -6.05 19.49
CA GLY A 190 -16.16 -7.49 19.57
C GLY A 190 -15.08 -8.29 20.31
N GLY A 191 -14.50 -7.69 21.36
CA GLY A 191 -13.45 -8.25 22.21
C GLY A 191 -12.02 -8.04 21.71
N ILE A 192 -11.82 -7.57 20.47
CA ILE A 192 -10.49 -7.19 19.97
C ILE A 192 -9.98 -5.99 20.78
N THR A 193 -8.69 -6.02 21.14
CA THR A 193 -8.03 -4.94 21.89
C THR A 193 -6.77 -4.42 21.21
N HIS A 194 -6.22 -5.13 20.23
CA HIS A 194 -5.01 -4.69 19.51
C HIS A 194 -5.14 -4.93 18.01
N ALA A 195 -4.55 -4.05 17.23
CA ALA A 195 -4.51 -4.12 15.77
C ALA A 195 -3.08 -3.96 15.25
N PHE A 196 -2.75 -4.69 14.19
CA PHE A 196 -1.47 -4.66 13.49
C PHE A 196 -1.72 -4.57 12.00
N VAL A 197 -0.96 -3.73 11.30
CA VAL A 197 -0.99 -3.55 9.86
C VAL A 197 0.37 -3.91 9.30
N VAL A 198 0.40 -4.88 8.38
CA VAL A 198 1.59 -5.37 7.69
C VAL A 198 1.44 -5.02 6.21
N LEU A 199 2.47 -4.42 5.62
CA LEU A 199 2.55 -4.17 4.19
C LEU A 199 3.64 -5.06 3.59
N PHE A 200 3.34 -5.70 2.46
CA PHE A 200 4.28 -6.52 1.68
C PHE A 200 4.68 -5.78 0.40
N HIS A 201 5.73 -6.25 -0.29
CA HIS A 201 6.08 -5.73 -1.61
C HIS A 201 5.24 -6.38 -2.72
N THR A 202 4.91 -7.67 -2.61
CA THR A 202 4.03 -8.39 -3.55
C THR A 202 3.06 -9.35 -2.83
N ASP A 203 2.14 -9.97 -3.58
CA ASP A 203 1.27 -11.04 -3.07
C ASP A 203 2.06 -12.30 -2.69
N GLU A 204 3.12 -12.64 -3.44
CA GLU A 204 3.96 -13.81 -3.16
C GLU A 204 4.74 -13.66 -1.84
N ASP A 205 5.17 -12.44 -1.51
CA ASP A 205 5.77 -12.11 -0.20
C ASP A 205 4.76 -12.32 0.94
N ARG A 206 3.49 -11.92 0.75
CA ARG A 206 2.40 -12.16 1.71
C ARG A 206 2.12 -13.65 1.86
N ASP A 207 2.04 -14.38 0.75
CA ASP A 207 1.76 -15.82 0.74
C ASP A 207 2.89 -16.61 1.42
N TYR A 208 4.16 -16.26 1.14
CA TYR A 208 5.32 -16.83 1.81
C TYR A 208 5.30 -16.56 3.32
N TYR A 209 5.02 -15.32 3.72
CA TYR A 209 4.86 -14.96 5.13
C TYR A 209 3.79 -15.81 5.81
N VAL A 210 2.59 -15.90 5.23
CA VAL A 210 1.47 -16.61 5.86
C VAL A 210 1.74 -18.11 5.99
N ASN A 211 2.33 -18.75 4.98
CA ASN A 211 2.38 -20.21 4.86
C ASN A 211 3.73 -20.83 5.24
N ASP A 212 4.85 -20.21 4.85
CA ASP A 212 6.16 -20.87 4.77
C ASP A 212 7.24 -20.22 5.66
N ASP A 213 7.10 -18.95 6.05
CA ASP A 213 8.11 -18.25 6.85
C ASP A 213 8.29 -18.88 8.25
N PRO A 214 9.50 -19.38 8.59
CA PRO A 214 9.73 -20.10 9.83
C PRO A 214 9.73 -19.19 11.07
N VAL A 215 10.01 -17.88 10.91
CA VAL A 215 9.99 -16.89 11.99
C VAL A 215 8.55 -16.54 12.33
N HIS A 216 7.71 -16.29 11.33
CA HIS A 216 6.27 -16.08 11.53
C HIS A 216 5.60 -17.35 12.08
N SER A 217 5.96 -18.54 11.59
CA SER A 217 5.47 -19.82 12.13
C SER A 217 5.86 -20.03 13.60
N ALA A 218 7.05 -19.59 14.02
CA ALA A 218 7.46 -19.59 15.42
C ALA A 218 6.67 -18.56 16.25
N PHE A 219 6.41 -17.37 15.71
CA PHE A 219 5.58 -16.35 16.35
C PHE A 219 4.14 -16.83 16.58
N LYS A 220 3.49 -17.46 15.59
CA LYS A 220 2.13 -18.03 15.76
C LYS A 220 2.05 -18.96 16.99
N LYS A 221 3.00 -19.89 17.12
CA LYS A 221 3.09 -20.85 18.25
C LYS A 221 3.33 -20.18 19.61
N LEU A 222 3.89 -18.97 19.63
CA LEU A 222 3.97 -18.15 20.85
C LEU A 222 2.63 -17.47 21.11
N ALA A 223 2.08 -16.80 20.10
CA ALA A 223 0.81 -16.07 20.17
C ALA A 223 -0.35 -16.98 20.63
N ASP A 224 -0.46 -18.21 20.13
CA ASP A 224 -1.49 -19.20 20.49
C ASP A 224 -1.61 -19.45 22.01
N LYS A 225 -0.53 -19.24 22.77
CA LYS A 225 -0.54 -19.40 24.23
C LYS A 225 -1.24 -18.23 24.94
N VAL A 226 -1.15 -17.04 24.36
CA VAL A 226 -1.43 -15.74 24.99
C VAL A 226 -2.73 -15.11 24.45
N VAL A 227 -2.90 -15.15 23.12
CA VAL A 227 -4.05 -14.65 22.37
C VAL A 227 -5.26 -15.55 22.58
N ASP A 228 -6.45 -14.96 22.68
CA ASP A 228 -7.73 -15.66 22.86
C ASP A 228 -8.50 -15.76 21.52
N LYS A 229 -8.56 -14.65 20.78
CA LYS A 229 -9.13 -14.56 19.43
C LYS A 229 -8.18 -13.80 18.52
N VAL A 230 -7.92 -14.37 17.35
CA VAL A 230 -7.27 -13.72 16.19
C VAL A 230 -8.35 -13.43 15.16
N GLN A 231 -8.27 -12.27 14.50
CA GLN A 231 -8.98 -12.01 13.25
C GLN A 231 -8.00 -11.42 12.24
N VAL A 232 -7.88 -12.06 11.07
CA VAL A 232 -7.02 -11.59 9.96
C VAL A 232 -7.92 -11.05 8.87
N ILE A 233 -7.54 -9.91 8.30
CA ILE A 233 -8.25 -9.26 7.20
C ILE A 233 -7.21 -8.86 6.15
N ASP A 234 -7.19 -9.62 5.06
CA ASP A 234 -6.49 -9.24 3.84
C ASP A 234 -7.45 -8.45 2.96
N PHE A 235 -7.02 -7.30 2.49
CA PHE A 235 -7.78 -6.51 1.53
C PHE A 235 -6.83 -5.63 0.72
N ALA A 236 -7.17 -5.42 -0.54
CA ALA A 236 -6.73 -4.22 -1.21
C ALA A 236 -7.70 -3.09 -0.78
N PRO A 237 -7.24 -2.01 -0.10
CA PRO A 237 -8.07 -0.82 0.12
C PRO A 237 -8.79 -0.36 -1.15
N ALA A 238 -10.07 0.00 -1.05
CA ALA A 238 -10.94 0.28 -2.20
C ALA A 238 -11.13 -0.88 -3.22
N VAL A 239 -10.93 -2.13 -2.79
CA VAL A 239 -11.51 -3.30 -3.48
C VAL A 239 -12.56 -3.90 -2.54
N PHE A 240 -13.82 -3.81 -2.95
CA PHE A 240 -14.99 -4.22 -2.16
C PHE A 240 -15.73 -5.43 -2.73
N HIS A 241 -15.28 -5.97 -3.86
CA HIS A 241 -15.81 -7.14 -4.57
C HIS A 241 -14.77 -7.73 -5.53
#